data_AF-A0A7S0SE64-F1
#
_entry.id   AF-A0A7S0SE64-F1
#
_cell.length_a   1.000
_cell.length_b   1.000
_cell.length_c   1.000
_cell.angle_alpha   90.00
_cell.angle_beta   90.00
_cell.angle_gamma   90.00
#
_symmetry.space_group_name_H-M   'P 1'
#
loop_
_entity.id
_entity.type
_entity.pdbx_description
1 polymer ?
#
loop_
_entity_poly.entity_id
_entity_poly.type
_entity_poly.pdbx_seq_one_letter_code
_entity_poly.pdbx_strand_id
1 'polypeptide(L)'
;AGGEGESPAGSLITALRETALAGLPSLLTSVLLQTESTLRIPVLHDPSAAAAALPSNFVPVAAAVLRLFNATARFGPEIAQEALSSPDLRVETHHLLSFVLALCAAEWDTAVAAGTYAARHRKSGGGGGRTPTVIPTAAMGGGGKRPGGSDNAGATTEELSELLDQTVLFIGSFALLCPANQDMLCWGRAPTLMQRLPDLPFEYYSSPDKIAVLFPTLVSVAFGHGTNRRLIANELSLEMVLDFVGKERRARVSGAATAAAAAGLPPQFGFAARFPPALWADVEAYFGPDGDQC
;
A
#
# COMPACT_ATOMS: atom_id res chain seq x y z
N ALA A 1 -0.29 -31.97 -26.72
CA ALA A 1 -1.17 -31.49 -27.81
C ALA A 1 -2.39 -30.86 -27.17
N GLY A 2 -2.72 -29.63 -27.58
CA GLY A 2 -3.82 -28.85 -27.01
C GLY A 2 -3.38 -27.50 -26.45
N GLY A 3 -2.60 -26.74 -27.23
CA GLY A 3 -2.52 -25.30 -27.02
C GLY A 3 -3.78 -24.69 -27.62
N GLU A 4 -4.68 -24.21 -26.77
CA GLU A 4 -5.71 -23.26 -27.19
C GLU A 4 -5.15 -21.87 -26.91
N GLY A 5 -4.68 -21.25 -27.98
CA GLY A 5 -4.28 -19.86 -27.99
C GLY A 5 -5.51 -19.00 -27.72
N GLU A 6 -5.55 -18.42 -26.53
CA GLU A 6 -6.33 -17.23 -26.30
C GLU A 6 -5.80 -16.17 -27.28
N SER A 7 -6.64 -15.76 -28.23
CA SER A 7 -6.28 -14.72 -29.19
C SER A 7 -5.87 -13.47 -28.40
N PRO A 8 -4.67 -12.89 -28.63
CA PRO A 8 -4.24 -11.66 -27.95
C PRO A 8 -5.17 -10.47 -28.25
N ALA A 9 -5.97 -10.55 -29.34
CA ALA A 9 -7.07 -9.65 -29.60
C ALA A 9 -8.27 -10.01 -28.69
N GLY A 10 -8.43 -9.25 -27.59
CA GLY A 10 -9.60 -9.33 -26.71
C GLY A 10 -9.31 -9.57 -25.23
N SER A 11 -8.06 -9.86 -24.86
CA SER A 11 -7.70 -9.99 -23.44
C SER A 11 -7.75 -8.62 -22.74
N LEU A 12 -8.56 -8.51 -21.69
CA LEU A 12 -8.65 -7.31 -20.85
C LEU A 12 -7.28 -6.90 -20.29
N ILE A 13 -6.40 -7.87 -20.05
CA ILE A 13 -5.04 -7.67 -19.56
C ILE A 13 -4.19 -6.96 -20.62
N THR A 14 -4.28 -7.40 -21.88
CA THR A 14 -3.61 -6.73 -23.00
C THR A 14 -4.11 -5.30 -23.16
N ALA A 15 -5.43 -5.09 -23.11
CA ALA A 15 -6.01 -3.76 -23.20
C ALA A 15 -5.54 -2.85 -22.03
N LEU A 16 -5.48 -3.38 -20.81
CA LEU A 16 -4.94 -2.65 -19.66
C LEU A 16 -3.46 -2.30 -19.86
N ARG A 17 -2.63 -3.22 -20.36
CA ARG A 17 -1.22 -2.94 -20.67
C ARG A 17 -1.05 -1.87 -21.74
N GLU A 18 -1.78 -1.99 -22.86
CA GLU A 18 -1.71 -1.04 -23.99
C GLU A 18 -2.24 0.36 -23.63
N THR A 19 -3.15 0.45 -22.66
CA THR A 19 -3.73 1.71 -22.19
C THR A 19 -3.05 2.27 -20.94
N ALA A 20 -1.84 1.81 -20.60
CA ALA A 20 -1.13 2.29 -19.41
C ALA A 20 -1.97 2.15 -18.13
N LEU A 21 -2.63 0.99 -17.98
CA LEU A 21 -3.65 0.68 -16.97
C LEU A 21 -4.77 1.73 -16.96
N ALA A 22 -5.34 1.99 -18.13
CA ALA A 22 -6.36 3.02 -18.37
C ALA A 22 -5.95 4.44 -17.93
N GLY A 23 -4.65 4.75 -17.93
CA GLY A 23 -4.11 6.04 -17.50
C GLY A 23 -4.35 6.37 -16.02
N LEU A 24 -4.70 5.38 -15.20
CA LEU A 24 -4.99 5.57 -13.78
C LEU A 24 -3.80 6.10 -12.97
N PRO A 25 -2.53 5.70 -13.21
CA PRO A 25 -1.38 6.34 -12.56
C PRO A 25 -1.30 7.83 -12.85
N SER A 26 -1.50 8.21 -14.12
CA SER A 26 -1.46 9.59 -14.58
C SER A 26 -2.61 10.43 -14.03
N LEU A 27 -3.79 9.83 -13.91
CA LEU A 27 -4.95 10.46 -13.28
C LEU A 27 -4.65 10.83 -11.82
N LEU A 28 -4.15 9.88 -11.03
CA LEU A 28 -3.81 10.13 -9.62
C LEU A 28 -2.66 11.12 -9.49
N THR A 29 -1.61 10.98 -10.30
CA THR A 29 -0.47 11.91 -10.31
C THR A 29 -0.89 13.33 -10.70
N SER A 30 -1.85 13.48 -11.62
CA SER A 30 -2.40 14.80 -11.98
C SER A 30 -3.06 15.50 -10.79
N VAL A 31 -3.75 14.75 -9.93
CA VAL A 31 -4.31 15.29 -8.68
C VAL A 31 -3.18 15.75 -7.75
N LEU A 32 -2.11 14.96 -7.62
CA LEU A 32 -0.96 15.33 -6.80
C LEU A 32 -0.30 16.63 -7.29
N LEU A 33 -0.06 16.74 -8.59
CA LEU A 33 0.53 17.94 -9.20
C LEU A 33 -0.37 19.18 -9.04
N GLN A 34 -1.69 19.00 -9.11
CA GLN A 34 -2.64 20.09 -8.83
C GLN A 34 -2.57 20.52 -7.36
N THR A 35 -2.43 19.58 -6.43
CA THR A 35 -2.20 19.86 -5.01
C THR A 35 -0.88 20.60 -4.81
N GLU A 36 0.21 20.17 -5.44
CA GLU A 36 1.51 20.89 -5.42
C GLU A 36 1.37 22.32 -5.93
N SER A 37 0.67 22.51 -7.05
CA SER A 37 0.44 23.85 -7.60
C SER A 37 -0.36 24.74 -6.65
N THR A 38 -1.27 24.16 -5.88
CA THR A 38 -2.10 24.89 -4.90
C THR A 38 -1.29 25.27 -3.67
N LEU A 39 -0.48 24.35 -3.15
CA LEU A 39 0.35 24.55 -1.96
C LEU A 39 1.66 25.30 -2.23
N ARG A 40 2.08 25.35 -3.50
CA ARG A 40 3.39 25.88 -3.96
C ARG A 40 4.60 25.20 -3.31
N ILE A 41 4.42 23.96 -2.87
CA ILE A 41 5.46 23.08 -2.33
C ILE A 41 5.23 21.65 -2.84
N PRO A 42 6.27 20.82 -2.97
CA PRO A 42 6.12 19.42 -3.34
C PRO A 42 5.28 18.65 -2.30
N VAL A 43 4.42 17.73 -2.75
CA VAL A 43 3.51 16.98 -1.83
C VAL A 43 4.26 16.09 -0.83
N LEU A 44 5.48 15.67 -1.18
CA LEU A 44 6.35 14.88 -0.30
C LEU A 44 7.06 15.70 0.78
N HIS A 45 7.08 17.03 0.67
CA HIS A 45 7.73 17.91 1.66
C HIS A 45 6.89 18.03 2.94
N ASP A 46 5.57 18.14 2.80
CA ASP A 46 4.63 18.18 3.93
C ASP A 46 3.38 17.34 3.58
N PRO A 47 3.43 16.02 3.83
CA PRO A 47 2.33 15.11 3.50
C PRO A 47 1.03 15.43 4.26
N SER A 48 1.10 16.02 5.46
CA SER A 48 -0.08 16.41 6.23
C SER A 48 -0.76 17.65 5.61
N ALA A 49 0.01 18.65 5.19
CA ALA A 49 -0.55 19.78 4.44
C ALA A 49 -1.11 19.32 3.08
N ALA A 50 -0.42 18.39 2.41
CA ALA A 50 -0.93 17.78 1.18
C ALA A 50 -2.25 17.04 1.42
N ALA A 51 -2.36 16.24 2.50
CA ALA A 51 -3.58 15.54 2.87
C ALA A 51 -4.77 16.51 3.03
N ALA A 52 -4.58 17.64 3.71
CA ALA A 52 -5.63 18.64 3.89
C ALA A 52 -6.06 19.34 2.58
N ALA A 53 -5.21 19.33 1.55
CA ALA A 53 -5.50 19.94 0.25
C ALA A 53 -5.98 18.94 -0.81
N LEU A 54 -5.97 17.65 -0.52
CA LEU A 54 -6.45 16.61 -1.42
C LEU A 54 -7.99 16.56 -1.48
N PRO A 55 -8.57 16.11 -2.60
CA PRO A 55 -9.99 15.76 -2.66
C PRO A 55 -10.34 14.70 -1.60
N SER A 56 -11.48 14.82 -0.94
CA SER A 56 -11.91 13.88 0.11
C SER A 56 -12.12 12.44 -0.38
N ASN A 57 -12.30 12.24 -1.68
CA ASN A 57 -12.41 10.93 -2.30
C ASN A 57 -11.05 10.34 -2.75
N PHE A 58 -9.94 11.05 -2.54
CA PHE A 58 -8.63 10.61 -3.03
C PHE A 58 -8.24 9.23 -2.47
N VAL A 59 -8.30 9.05 -1.16
CA VAL A 59 -7.91 7.79 -0.49
C VAL A 59 -8.70 6.58 -1.01
N PRO A 60 -10.05 6.57 -0.99
CA PRO A 60 -10.80 5.41 -1.49
C PRO A 60 -10.63 5.17 -3.00
N VAL A 61 -10.45 6.22 -3.81
CA VAL A 61 -10.17 6.07 -5.24
C VAL A 61 -8.78 5.48 -5.47
N ALA A 62 -7.75 5.98 -4.79
CA ALA A 62 -6.39 5.43 -4.88
C ALA A 62 -6.37 3.96 -4.45
N ALA A 63 -7.11 3.59 -3.40
CA ALA A 63 -7.21 2.20 -2.95
C ALA A 63 -7.86 1.30 -4.02
N ALA A 64 -8.90 1.79 -4.71
CA ALA A 64 -9.52 1.06 -5.82
C ALA A 64 -8.57 0.88 -7.02
N VAL A 65 -7.76 1.90 -7.34
CA VAL A 65 -6.73 1.82 -8.39
C VAL A 65 -5.66 0.80 -8.04
N LEU A 66 -5.15 0.80 -6.80
CA LEU A 66 -4.15 -0.18 -6.40
C LEU A 66 -4.70 -1.60 -6.28
N ARG A 67 -5.98 -1.77 -5.92
CA ARG A 67 -6.66 -3.07 -6.05
C ARG A 67 -6.67 -3.57 -7.49
N LEU A 68 -6.93 -2.69 -8.45
CA LEU A 68 -6.88 -3.07 -9.87
C LEU A 68 -5.45 -3.45 -10.29
N PHE A 69 -4.43 -2.70 -9.86
CA PHE A 69 -3.04 -3.04 -10.17
C PHE A 69 -2.65 -4.39 -9.58
N ASN A 70 -3.02 -4.66 -8.32
CA ASN A 70 -2.83 -5.96 -7.69
C ASN A 70 -3.59 -7.07 -8.43
N ALA A 71 -4.82 -6.81 -8.88
CA ALA A 71 -5.58 -7.77 -9.68
C ALA A 71 -4.88 -8.10 -11.01
N THR A 72 -4.25 -7.11 -11.67
CA THR A 72 -3.48 -7.35 -12.90
C THR A 72 -2.21 -8.16 -12.63
N ALA A 73 -1.48 -7.86 -11.55
CA ALA A 73 -0.24 -8.55 -11.21
C ALA A 73 -0.47 -10.05 -10.87
N ARG A 74 -1.69 -10.46 -10.52
CA ARG A 74 -2.04 -11.87 -10.28
C ARG A 74 -1.94 -12.77 -11.52
N PHE A 75 -1.97 -12.21 -12.72
CA PHE A 75 -1.81 -12.95 -13.98
C PHE A 75 -0.34 -13.04 -14.43
N GLY A 76 0.57 -12.52 -13.62
CA GLY A 76 1.98 -12.33 -13.95
C GLY A 76 2.39 -10.92 -13.52
N PRO A 77 3.35 -10.76 -12.59
CA PRO A 77 3.81 -9.44 -12.19
C PRO A 77 4.40 -8.65 -13.37
N GLU A 78 4.93 -9.35 -14.38
CA GLU A 78 5.62 -8.78 -15.54
C GLU A 78 4.72 -7.81 -16.31
N ILE A 79 3.42 -8.08 -16.42
CA ILE A 79 2.47 -7.20 -17.11
C ILE A 79 2.41 -5.83 -16.43
N ALA A 80 2.25 -5.82 -15.10
CA ALA A 80 2.17 -4.59 -14.33
C ALA A 80 3.54 -3.90 -14.27
N GLN A 81 4.63 -4.67 -14.13
CA GLN A 81 6.00 -4.18 -14.16
C GLN A 81 6.32 -3.47 -15.48
N GLU A 82 6.08 -4.11 -16.62
CA GLU A 82 6.36 -3.52 -17.94
C GLU A 82 5.55 -2.24 -18.19
N ALA A 83 4.24 -2.26 -17.87
CA ALA A 83 3.37 -1.11 -18.08
C ALA A 83 3.80 0.09 -17.23
N LEU A 84 4.01 -0.13 -15.93
CA LEU A 84 4.25 0.93 -14.95
C LEU A 84 5.71 1.39 -14.88
N SER A 85 6.65 0.57 -15.34
CA SER A 85 8.07 0.94 -15.51
C SER A 85 8.40 1.50 -16.89
N SER A 86 7.40 1.68 -17.75
CA SER A 86 7.57 2.33 -19.05
C SER A 86 8.19 3.72 -18.91
N PRO A 87 8.92 4.21 -19.93
CA PRO A 87 9.54 5.54 -19.88
C PRO A 87 8.58 6.67 -19.54
N ASP A 88 7.32 6.52 -19.96
CA ASP A 88 6.24 7.50 -19.76
C ASP A 88 5.68 7.47 -18.33
N LEU A 89 5.58 6.30 -17.70
CA LEU A 89 4.89 6.15 -16.40
C LEU A 89 5.82 5.96 -15.20
N ARG A 90 7.08 5.57 -15.38
CA ARG A 90 7.96 5.20 -14.25
C ARG A 90 8.13 6.30 -13.20
N VAL A 91 8.19 7.56 -13.64
CA VAL A 91 8.30 8.72 -12.74
C VAL A 91 6.99 8.96 -11.99
N GLU A 92 5.86 8.88 -12.70
CA GLU A 92 4.52 9.01 -12.12
C GLU A 92 4.25 7.90 -11.10
N THR A 93 4.55 6.65 -11.47
CA THR A 93 4.43 5.47 -10.58
C THR A 93 5.28 5.65 -9.33
N HIS A 94 6.56 6.01 -9.48
CA HIS A 94 7.44 6.24 -8.34
C HIS A 94 6.90 7.36 -7.42
N HIS A 95 6.48 8.49 -8.01
CA HIS A 95 5.95 9.62 -7.25
C HIS A 95 4.66 9.28 -6.52
N LEU A 96 3.72 8.62 -7.20
CA LEU A 96 2.45 8.17 -6.64
C LEU A 96 2.66 7.23 -5.46
N LEU A 97 3.45 6.17 -5.62
CA LEU A 97 3.68 5.21 -4.54
C LEU A 97 4.41 5.86 -3.36
N SER A 98 5.43 6.68 -3.64
CA SER A 98 6.15 7.42 -2.58
C SER A 98 5.20 8.33 -1.79
N PHE A 99 4.31 9.04 -2.48
CA PHE A 99 3.35 9.92 -1.85
C PHE A 99 2.29 9.15 -1.05
N VAL A 100 1.76 8.04 -1.59
CA VAL A 100 0.77 7.23 -0.87
C VAL A 100 1.34 6.67 0.44
N LEU A 101 2.58 6.16 0.45
CA LEU A 101 3.22 5.72 1.70
C LEU A 101 3.37 6.89 2.69
N ALA A 102 3.81 8.06 2.20
CA ALA A 102 3.97 9.26 3.03
C ALA A 102 2.64 9.76 3.62
N LEU A 103 1.58 9.78 2.81
CA LEU A 103 0.23 10.17 3.19
C LEU A 103 -0.31 9.23 4.28
N CYS A 104 -0.23 7.92 4.05
CA CYS A 104 -0.72 6.93 5.00
C CYS A 104 0.03 7.02 6.34
N ALA A 105 1.35 7.19 6.32
CA ALA A 105 2.14 7.36 7.54
C ALA A 105 1.78 8.65 8.30
N ALA A 106 1.63 9.77 7.58
CA ALA A 106 1.36 11.07 8.20
C ALA A 106 -0.05 11.17 8.82
N GLU A 107 -1.05 10.54 8.20
CA GLU A 107 -2.44 10.62 8.68
C GLU A 107 -2.83 9.47 9.63
N TRP A 108 -1.97 8.46 9.82
CA TRP A 108 -2.28 7.24 10.58
C TRP A 108 -2.73 7.52 12.01
N ASP A 109 -1.87 8.17 12.81
CA ASP A 109 -2.11 8.42 14.24
C ASP A 109 -3.35 9.30 14.46
N THR A 110 -3.53 10.30 13.59
CA THR A 110 -4.70 11.18 13.61
C THR A 110 -5.98 10.39 13.36
N ALA A 111 -5.99 9.50 12.36
CA ALA A 111 -7.14 8.67 12.06
C ALA A 111 -7.45 7.70 13.23
N VAL A 112 -6.43 7.04 13.79
CA VAL A 112 -6.59 6.13 14.95
C VAL A 112 -7.18 6.87 16.15
N ALA A 113 -6.67 8.07 16.45
CA ALA A 113 -7.18 8.91 17.53
C ALA A 113 -8.66 9.30 17.29
N ALA A 114 -9.02 9.67 16.06
CA ALA A 114 -10.40 10.00 15.70
C ALA A 114 -11.35 8.79 15.84
N GLY A 115 -10.92 7.61 15.37
CA GLY A 115 -11.69 6.37 15.47
C GLY A 115 -11.94 5.93 16.92
N THR A 116 -10.91 6.00 17.77
CA THR A 116 -11.05 5.66 19.20
C THR A 116 -11.99 6.62 19.94
N TYR A 117 -11.95 7.92 19.62
CA TYR A 117 -12.87 8.92 20.17
C TYR A 117 -14.32 8.64 19.74
N ALA A 118 -14.56 8.39 18.46
CA ALA A 118 -15.88 8.08 17.92
C ALA A 118 -16.48 6.80 18.57
N ALA A 119 -15.67 5.76 18.77
CA ALA A 119 -16.10 4.52 19.42
C ALA A 119 -16.51 4.73 20.90
N ARG A 120 -15.79 5.58 21.64
CA ARG A 120 -16.13 5.93 23.03
C ARG A 120 -17.45 6.71 23.11
N HIS A 121 -17.65 7.69 22.22
CA HIS A 121 -18.90 8.46 22.17
C HIS A 121 -20.10 7.59 21.77
N ARG A 122 -19.92 6.63 20.86
CA ARG A 122 -20.99 5.67 20.51
C ARG A 122 -21.41 4.79 21.68
N LYS A 123 -20.45 4.37 22.53
CA LYS A 123 -20.73 3.61 23.76
C LYS A 123 -21.40 4.46 24.84
N SER A 124 -21.07 5.76 24.93
CA SER A 124 -21.66 6.68 25.91
C SER A 124 -23.06 7.21 25.51
N GLY A 125 -23.37 7.26 24.21
CA GLY A 125 -24.66 7.74 23.68
C GLY A 125 -25.78 6.69 23.63
N GLY A 126 -25.52 5.44 24.05
CA GLY A 126 -26.47 4.33 24.02
C GLY A 126 -27.45 4.26 25.21
N GLY A 127 -27.47 5.26 26.09
CA GLY A 127 -28.34 5.29 27.27
C GLY A 127 -29.14 6.59 27.36
N GLY A 128 -30.30 6.67 26.71
CA GLY A 128 -31.18 7.82 26.86
C GLY A 128 -32.23 7.94 25.76
N GLY A 129 -33.25 7.10 25.81
CA GLY A 129 -34.45 7.31 25.02
C GLY A 129 -35.11 8.64 25.38
N ARG A 130 -35.11 9.58 24.43
CA ARG A 130 -36.04 10.71 24.42
C ARG A 130 -36.29 11.11 22.98
N THR A 131 -37.50 10.80 22.53
CA THR A 131 -38.10 11.27 21.27
C THR A 131 -38.03 12.79 21.19
N PRO A 132 -37.53 13.40 20.11
CA PRO A 132 -37.69 14.82 19.89
C PRO A 132 -39.04 15.09 19.23
N THR A 133 -39.88 15.83 19.95
CA THR A 133 -41.13 16.41 19.46
C THR A 133 -40.85 17.39 18.33
N VAL A 134 -41.63 17.29 17.26
CA VAL A 134 -41.64 18.19 16.10
C VAL A 134 -42.07 19.61 16.52
N ILE A 135 -41.33 20.63 16.10
CA ILE A 135 -41.83 22.00 15.89
C ILE A 135 -41.24 22.53 14.58
N PRO A 136 -42.05 23.10 13.65
CA PRO A 136 -41.57 23.66 12.40
C PRO A 136 -41.42 25.18 12.49
N THR A 137 -40.29 25.73 12.06
CA THR A 137 -40.24 27.12 11.57
C THR A 137 -39.03 27.39 10.69
N ALA A 138 -39.32 28.08 9.59
CA ALA A 138 -38.40 28.46 8.53
C ALA A 138 -37.41 29.56 8.94
N ALA A 139 -36.19 29.49 8.41
CA ALA A 139 -35.40 30.65 7.99
C ALA A 139 -34.29 30.19 7.05
N MET A 140 -34.38 30.62 5.78
CA MET A 140 -33.27 30.57 4.83
C MET A 140 -32.13 31.51 5.28
N GLY A 141 -30.91 31.12 4.95
CA GLY A 141 -29.76 32.02 4.84
C GLY A 141 -28.74 31.88 5.97
N GLY A 142 -27.61 31.23 5.67
CA GLY A 142 -26.44 31.27 6.54
C GLY A 142 -25.58 30.02 6.39
N GLY A 143 -24.47 30.15 5.64
CA GLY A 143 -23.41 29.15 5.63
C GLY A 143 -22.86 28.95 7.04
N GLY A 144 -23.35 27.92 7.72
CA GLY A 144 -22.90 27.52 9.04
C GLY A 144 -21.62 26.70 8.93
N LYS A 145 -20.48 27.37 9.00
CA LYS A 145 -19.18 26.72 9.27
C LYS A 145 -19.30 26.04 10.63
N ARG A 146 -19.24 24.69 10.65
CA ARG A 146 -19.20 23.91 11.91
C ARG A 146 -17.93 24.29 12.67
N PRO A 147 -18.00 24.55 13.99
CA PRO A 147 -16.82 24.87 14.78
C PRO A 147 -16.15 23.56 15.21
N GLY A 148 -14.90 23.37 14.79
CA GLY A 148 -14.01 22.31 15.30
C GLY A 148 -13.87 21.09 14.40
N GLY A 149 -13.16 21.25 13.30
CA GLY A 149 -12.65 20.17 12.47
C GLY A 149 -11.59 20.76 11.55
N SER A 150 -10.34 20.34 11.72
CA SER A 150 -9.37 20.46 10.63
C SER A 150 -9.88 19.54 9.54
N ASP A 151 -10.28 20.10 8.40
CA ASP A 151 -10.65 19.34 7.21
C ASP A 151 -9.36 18.72 6.63
N ASN A 152 -8.79 17.74 7.33
CA ASN A 152 -7.81 16.81 6.77
C ASN A 152 -8.52 15.98 5.68
N ALA A 153 -7.79 15.13 4.94
CA ALA A 153 -8.35 14.27 3.88
C ALA A 153 -9.58 13.41 4.28
N GLY A 154 -10.00 13.41 5.55
CA GLY A 154 -11.25 12.83 6.02
C GLY A 154 -11.26 11.31 6.01
N ALA A 155 -10.13 10.70 5.67
CA ALA A 155 -9.97 9.26 5.57
C ALA A 155 -10.02 8.63 6.96
N THR A 156 -10.84 7.61 7.08
CA THR A 156 -10.91 6.75 8.26
C THR A 156 -9.64 5.89 8.38
N THR A 157 -9.39 5.35 9.57
CA THR A 157 -8.28 4.39 9.76
C THR A 157 -8.47 3.18 8.85
N GLU A 158 -9.70 2.73 8.63
CA GLU A 158 -10.02 1.63 7.73
C GLU A 158 -9.67 1.94 6.27
N GLU A 159 -9.96 3.15 5.79
CA GLU A 159 -9.62 3.57 4.42
C GLU A 159 -8.11 3.71 4.22
N LEU A 160 -7.40 4.30 5.19
CA LEU A 160 -5.93 4.38 5.15
C LEU A 160 -5.28 2.99 5.22
N SER A 161 -5.83 2.12 6.06
CA SER A 161 -5.42 0.72 6.22
C SER A 161 -5.56 -0.06 4.91
N GLU A 162 -6.72 0.05 4.24
CA GLU A 162 -6.93 -0.58 2.92
C GLU A 162 -5.98 0.00 1.86
N LEU A 163 -5.85 1.34 1.77
CA LEU A 163 -4.94 1.96 0.80
C LEU A 163 -3.50 1.47 1.01
N LEU A 164 -3.03 1.46 2.26
CA LEU A 164 -1.67 1.08 2.58
C LEU A 164 -1.43 -0.43 2.34
N ASP A 165 -2.39 -1.30 2.69
CA ASP A 165 -2.30 -2.74 2.41
C ASP A 165 -2.16 -3.02 0.91
N GLN A 166 -2.97 -2.36 0.08
CA GLN A 166 -2.92 -2.51 -1.38
C GLN A 166 -1.62 -1.94 -1.95
N THR A 167 -1.13 -0.83 -1.40
CA THR A 167 0.14 -0.23 -1.80
C THR A 167 1.31 -1.15 -1.51
N VAL A 168 1.38 -1.68 -0.30
CA VAL A 168 2.43 -2.61 0.12
C VAL A 168 2.39 -3.89 -0.70
N LEU A 169 1.21 -4.47 -0.91
CA LEU A 169 1.03 -5.65 -1.78
C LEU A 169 1.53 -5.38 -3.21
N PHE A 170 1.18 -4.21 -3.76
CA PHE A 170 1.56 -3.84 -5.11
C PHE A 170 3.06 -3.64 -5.24
N ILE A 171 3.70 -2.92 -4.32
CA ILE A 171 5.17 -2.71 -4.30
C ILE A 171 5.90 -4.06 -4.33
N GLY A 172 5.42 -5.05 -3.57
CA GLY A 172 6.01 -6.39 -3.57
C GLY A 172 5.97 -7.03 -4.96
N SER A 173 4.81 -7.01 -5.61
CA SER A 173 4.64 -7.55 -6.97
C SER A 173 5.45 -6.77 -8.01
N PHE A 174 5.49 -5.44 -7.87
CA PHE A 174 6.22 -4.54 -8.77
C PHE A 174 7.74 -4.74 -8.73
N ALA A 175 8.30 -5.06 -7.56
CA ALA A 175 9.73 -5.28 -7.38
C ALA A 175 10.17 -6.75 -7.52
N LEU A 176 9.22 -7.69 -7.48
CA LEU A 176 9.50 -9.13 -7.46
C LEU A 176 10.41 -9.53 -8.64
N LEU A 177 11.63 -9.95 -8.30
CA LEU A 177 12.64 -10.45 -9.25
C LEU A 177 12.90 -9.50 -10.44
N CYS A 178 12.70 -8.19 -10.24
CA CYS A 178 12.90 -7.18 -11.26
C CYS A 178 13.91 -6.12 -10.76
N PRO A 179 15.22 -6.29 -11.04
CA PRO A 179 16.26 -5.40 -10.54
C PRO A 179 16.04 -3.92 -10.90
N ALA A 180 15.60 -3.64 -12.13
CA ALA A 180 15.31 -2.27 -12.55
C ALA A 180 14.21 -1.60 -11.70
N ASN A 181 13.21 -2.38 -11.28
CA ASN A 181 12.13 -1.89 -10.43
C ASN A 181 12.56 -1.82 -8.96
N GLN A 182 13.42 -2.73 -8.51
CA GLN A 182 14.05 -2.66 -7.18
C GLN A 182 14.92 -1.40 -7.04
N ASP A 183 15.70 -1.04 -8.07
CA ASP A 183 16.44 0.22 -8.16
C ASP A 183 15.51 1.44 -8.14
N MET A 184 14.36 1.35 -8.83
CA MET A 184 13.35 2.42 -8.88
C MET A 184 12.85 2.82 -7.48
N LEU A 185 12.81 1.88 -6.53
CA LEU A 185 12.38 2.18 -5.16
C LEU A 185 13.36 3.12 -4.43
N CYS A 186 14.61 3.20 -4.89
CA CYS A 186 15.65 4.05 -4.33
C CYS A 186 15.80 5.40 -5.05
N TRP A 187 14.96 5.70 -6.05
CA TRP A 187 15.02 6.98 -6.75
C TRP A 187 14.60 8.16 -5.85
N GLY A 188 15.05 9.36 -6.23
CA GLY A 188 14.65 10.60 -5.59
C GLY A 188 15.50 11.00 -4.39
N ARG A 189 14.99 11.97 -3.62
CA ARG A 189 15.62 12.43 -2.37
C ARG A 189 15.12 11.58 -1.21
N ALA A 190 15.97 11.40 -0.21
CA ALA A 190 15.59 10.73 1.03
C ALA A 190 14.46 11.51 1.77
N PRO A 191 13.52 10.82 2.44
CA PRO A 191 13.35 9.36 2.42
C PRO A 191 12.75 8.88 1.09
N THR A 192 13.47 7.93 0.46
CA THR A 192 13.05 7.25 -0.79
C THR A 192 11.89 6.30 -0.52
N LEU A 193 11.21 5.80 -1.55
CA LEU A 193 10.15 4.79 -1.40
C LEU A 193 10.64 3.58 -0.57
N MET A 194 11.84 3.09 -0.87
CA MET A 194 12.47 1.98 -0.14
C MET A 194 12.66 2.31 1.34
N GLN A 195 13.10 3.52 1.69
CA GLN A 195 13.29 3.93 3.08
C GLN A 195 11.96 4.15 3.83
N ARG A 196 10.88 4.50 3.12
CA ARG A 196 9.54 4.64 3.70
C ARG A 196 8.90 3.32 4.09
N LEU A 197 9.34 2.19 3.53
CA LEU A 197 8.81 0.87 3.90
C LEU A 197 9.12 0.54 5.37
N PRO A 198 10.38 0.61 5.86
CA PRO A 198 10.70 0.55 7.29
C PRO A 198 9.94 1.54 8.19
N ASP A 199 9.63 2.74 7.68
CA ASP A 199 8.96 3.81 8.44
C ASP A 199 7.42 3.72 8.48
N LEU A 200 6.84 2.62 8.01
CA LEU A 200 5.39 2.41 8.08
C LEU A 200 4.87 2.37 9.54
N PRO A 201 3.56 2.63 9.76
CA PRO A 201 2.98 2.59 11.09
C PRO A 201 3.31 1.31 11.86
N PHE A 202 3.52 1.44 13.17
CA PHE A 202 4.01 0.37 14.05
C PHE A 202 3.19 -0.92 13.97
N GLU A 203 1.90 -0.83 13.67
CA GLU A 203 1.01 -1.97 13.46
C GLU A 203 1.54 -2.92 12.38
N TYR A 204 2.19 -2.42 11.33
CA TYR A 204 2.80 -3.23 10.26
C TYR A 204 4.00 -4.07 10.70
N TYR A 205 4.51 -3.80 11.90
CA TYR A 205 5.61 -4.55 12.52
C TYR A 205 5.18 -5.38 13.73
N SER A 206 3.95 -5.22 14.20
CA SER A 206 3.49 -5.79 15.48
C SER A 206 2.21 -6.60 15.38
N SER A 207 1.30 -6.25 14.45
CA SER A 207 0.01 -6.93 14.29
C SER A 207 0.13 -8.10 13.30
N PRO A 208 -0.34 -9.31 13.62
CA PRO A 208 -0.14 -10.50 12.77
C PRO A 208 -0.70 -10.37 11.35
N ASP A 209 -1.83 -9.70 11.19
CA ASP A 209 -2.44 -9.37 9.91
C ASP A 209 -1.54 -8.42 9.10
N LYS A 210 -1.05 -7.34 9.71
CA LYS A 210 -0.21 -6.38 9.01
C LYS A 210 1.21 -6.87 8.74
N ILE A 211 1.76 -7.73 9.60
CA ILE A 211 3.01 -8.47 9.32
C ILE A 211 2.83 -9.36 8.09
N ALA A 212 1.70 -10.08 7.98
CA ALA A 212 1.40 -10.91 6.81
C ALA A 212 1.24 -10.08 5.52
N VAL A 213 0.90 -8.79 5.63
CA VAL A 213 0.91 -7.84 4.51
C VAL A 213 2.33 -7.36 4.19
N LEU A 214 3.10 -6.88 5.17
CA LEU A 214 4.37 -6.20 4.91
C LEU A 214 5.53 -7.14 4.58
N PHE A 215 5.71 -8.21 5.35
CA PHE A 215 6.95 -9.00 5.31
C PHE A 215 7.20 -9.68 3.96
N PRO A 216 6.19 -10.24 3.25
CA PRO A 216 6.39 -10.70 1.89
C PRO A 216 6.90 -9.61 0.92
N THR A 217 6.48 -8.35 1.11
CA THR A 217 6.99 -7.22 0.31
C THR A 217 8.45 -6.94 0.64
N LEU A 218 8.83 -6.93 1.92
CA LEU A 218 10.22 -6.76 2.32
C LEU A 218 11.14 -7.82 1.69
N VAL A 219 10.70 -9.07 1.61
CA VAL A 219 11.42 -10.13 0.87
C VAL A 219 11.52 -9.77 -0.62
N SER A 220 10.40 -9.42 -1.25
CA SER A 220 10.34 -9.17 -2.70
C SER A 220 11.20 -7.98 -3.15
N VAL A 221 11.26 -6.91 -2.35
CA VAL A 221 12.03 -5.70 -2.69
C VAL A 221 13.53 -5.85 -2.45
N ALA A 222 13.96 -6.80 -1.62
CA ALA A 222 15.36 -6.93 -1.21
C ALA A 222 16.06 -8.23 -1.65
N PHE A 223 15.31 -9.30 -1.93
CA PHE A 223 15.91 -10.55 -2.40
C PHE A 223 16.65 -10.35 -3.71
N GLY A 224 17.92 -10.77 -3.76
CA GLY A 224 18.81 -10.56 -4.91
C GLY A 224 19.24 -9.10 -5.13
N HIS A 225 18.93 -8.18 -4.21
CA HIS A 225 19.25 -6.75 -4.34
C HIS A 225 19.98 -6.21 -3.11
N GLY A 226 21.33 -6.20 -3.16
CA GLY A 226 22.18 -5.87 -2.01
C GLY A 226 21.96 -4.48 -1.42
N THR A 227 21.66 -3.47 -2.24
CA THR A 227 21.34 -2.12 -1.75
C THR A 227 20.04 -2.08 -0.95
N ASN A 228 18.98 -2.72 -1.45
CA ASN A 228 17.68 -2.72 -0.77
C ASN A 228 17.75 -3.54 0.51
N ARG A 229 18.44 -4.70 0.48
CA ARG A 229 18.70 -5.50 1.69
C ARG A 229 19.41 -4.69 2.77
N ARG A 230 20.46 -3.93 2.43
CA ARG A 230 21.16 -3.07 3.39
C ARG A 230 20.28 -1.94 3.93
N LEU A 231 19.45 -1.32 3.08
CA LEU A 231 18.52 -0.28 3.53
C LEU A 231 17.47 -0.82 4.51
N ILE A 232 16.95 -2.03 4.29
CA ILE A 232 16.09 -2.70 5.29
C ILE A 232 16.89 -2.95 6.57
N ALA A 233 18.10 -3.51 6.47
CA ALA A 233 18.92 -3.88 7.62
C ALA A 233 19.31 -2.70 8.54
N ASN A 234 19.33 -1.47 7.99
CA ASN A 234 19.60 -0.27 8.78
C ASN A 234 18.45 0.09 9.74
N GLU A 235 17.22 -0.23 9.37
CA GLU A 235 16.01 0.19 10.10
C GLU A 235 15.27 -1.00 10.75
N LEU A 236 15.48 -2.21 10.24
CA LEU A 236 14.76 -3.43 10.62
C LEU A 236 15.71 -4.63 10.74
N SER A 237 15.56 -5.44 11.79
CA SER A 237 16.30 -6.71 11.91
C SER A 237 15.91 -7.69 10.80
N LEU A 238 16.89 -8.13 10.00
CA LEU A 238 16.71 -9.18 9.00
C LEU A 238 16.31 -10.53 9.62
N GLU A 239 16.57 -10.73 10.91
CA GLU A 239 16.12 -11.93 11.64
C GLU A 239 14.60 -12.04 11.65
N MET A 240 13.87 -10.92 11.75
CA MET A 240 12.40 -10.94 11.70
C MET A 240 11.90 -11.40 10.33
N VAL A 241 12.58 -11.00 9.25
CA VAL A 241 12.27 -11.45 7.88
C VAL A 241 12.53 -12.95 7.74
N LEU A 242 13.67 -13.44 8.25
CA LEU A 242 14.00 -14.87 8.27
C LEU A 242 12.99 -15.69 9.06
N ASP A 243 12.62 -15.24 10.25
CA ASP A 243 11.64 -15.90 11.11
C ASP A 243 10.28 -16.03 10.43
N PHE A 244 9.85 -14.98 9.72
CA PHE A 244 8.63 -15.00 8.93
C PHE A 244 8.70 -16.03 7.81
N VAL A 245 9.76 -15.99 6.99
CA VAL A 245 9.94 -16.93 5.86
C VAL A 245 10.00 -18.38 6.36
N GLY A 246 10.72 -18.64 7.45
CA GLY A 246 10.81 -19.96 8.05
C GLY A 246 9.47 -20.45 8.61
N LYS A 247 8.64 -19.57 9.19
CA LYS A 247 7.28 -19.91 9.63
C LYS A 247 6.39 -20.28 8.44
N GLU A 248 6.42 -19.48 7.37
CA GLU A 248 5.65 -19.77 6.15
C GLU A 248 6.09 -21.09 5.49
N ARG A 249 7.39 -21.34 5.40
CA ARG A 249 7.95 -22.59 4.88
C ARG A 249 7.50 -23.80 5.69
N ARG A 250 7.55 -23.72 7.03
CA ARG A 250 7.06 -24.79 7.91
C ARG A 250 5.56 -25.02 7.77
N ALA A 251 4.77 -23.94 7.74
CA ALA A 251 3.32 -24.02 7.55
C ALA A 251 2.95 -24.69 6.23
N ARG A 252 3.67 -24.38 5.15
CA ARG A 252 3.48 -25.01 3.83
C ARG A 252 3.75 -26.51 3.84
N VAL A 253 4.80 -26.95 4.54
CA VAL A 253 5.16 -28.39 4.62
C VAL A 253 4.19 -29.16 5.51
N SER A 254 3.76 -28.58 6.63
CA SER A 254 2.86 -29.24 7.57
C SER A 254 1.38 -29.13 7.21
N GLY A 255 1.02 -28.27 6.23
CA GLY A 255 -0.36 -27.94 5.91
C GLY A 255 -1.06 -27.06 6.95
N ALA A 256 -0.30 -26.46 7.87
CA ALA A 256 -0.83 -25.51 8.84
C ALA A 256 -1.25 -24.20 8.16
N ALA A 257 -2.07 -23.40 8.87
CA ALA A 257 -2.45 -22.07 8.38
C ALA A 257 -1.21 -21.18 8.22
N THR A 258 -1.07 -20.55 7.05
CA THR A 258 -0.08 -19.50 6.80
C THR A 258 -0.46 -18.22 7.56
N ALA A 259 0.47 -17.28 7.70
CA ALA A 259 0.24 -16.02 8.41
C ALA A 259 -0.99 -15.28 7.87
N ALA A 260 -1.11 -15.17 6.53
CA ALA A 260 -2.26 -14.52 5.90
C ALA A 260 -3.58 -15.28 6.16
N ALA A 261 -3.57 -16.60 6.08
CA ALA A 261 -4.77 -17.41 6.33
C ALA A 261 -5.20 -17.34 7.81
N ALA A 262 -4.26 -17.40 8.75
CA ALA A 262 -4.51 -17.26 10.18
C ALA A 262 -5.05 -15.87 10.55
N ALA A 263 -4.63 -14.84 9.81
CA ALA A 263 -5.13 -13.48 9.95
C ALA A 263 -6.47 -13.23 9.24
N GLY A 264 -7.01 -14.20 8.51
CA GLY A 264 -8.25 -14.04 7.72
C GLY A 264 -8.10 -13.12 6.50
N LEU A 265 -6.87 -12.91 6.02
CA LEU A 265 -6.61 -12.10 4.84
C LEU A 265 -6.98 -12.84 3.54
N PRO A 266 -7.35 -12.10 2.48
CA PRO A 266 -7.57 -12.70 1.17
C PRO A 266 -6.35 -13.49 0.65
N PRO A 267 -6.56 -14.54 -0.16
CA PRO A 267 -5.46 -15.41 -0.63
C PRO A 267 -4.31 -14.68 -1.33
N GLN A 268 -4.57 -13.54 -1.99
CA GLN A 268 -3.52 -12.77 -2.66
C GLN A 268 -2.46 -12.21 -1.69
N PHE A 269 -2.76 -12.09 -0.40
CA PHE A 269 -1.79 -11.64 0.60
C PHE A 269 -0.86 -12.76 1.08
N GLY A 270 -1.20 -14.02 0.80
CA GLY A 270 -0.37 -15.16 1.19
C GLY A 270 1.02 -15.12 0.54
N PHE A 271 2.05 -15.55 1.29
CA PHE A 271 3.43 -15.45 0.82
C PHE A 271 3.65 -16.19 -0.51
N ALA A 272 3.05 -17.37 -0.69
CA ALA A 272 3.16 -18.15 -1.92
C ALA A 272 2.49 -17.52 -3.16
N ALA A 273 1.56 -16.58 -2.96
CA ALA A 273 0.97 -15.81 -4.05
C ALA A 273 1.86 -14.62 -4.47
N ARG A 274 2.83 -14.25 -3.64
CA ARG A 274 3.64 -13.03 -3.78
C ARG A 274 5.11 -13.30 -4.01
N PHE A 275 5.58 -14.51 -3.68
CA PHE A 275 6.97 -14.90 -3.86
C PHE A 275 7.08 -16.40 -4.22
N PRO A 276 7.86 -16.78 -5.25
CA PRO A 276 7.95 -18.16 -5.72
C PRO A 276 8.39 -19.15 -4.62
N PRO A 277 7.59 -20.18 -4.29
CA PRO A 277 7.95 -21.18 -3.27
C PRO A 277 9.28 -21.91 -3.53
N ALA A 278 9.68 -22.03 -4.80
CA ALA A 278 10.94 -22.65 -5.18
C ALA A 278 12.17 -21.91 -4.64
N LEU A 279 12.05 -20.60 -4.39
CA LEU A 279 13.14 -19.74 -3.96
C LEU A 279 13.16 -19.50 -2.44
N TRP A 280 12.25 -20.09 -1.67
CA TRP A 280 12.15 -19.79 -0.23
C TRP A 280 13.39 -20.24 0.56
N ALA A 281 14.03 -21.34 0.16
CA ALA A 281 15.29 -21.77 0.77
C ALA A 281 16.43 -20.79 0.45
N ASP A 282 16.47 -20.27 -0.77
CA ASP A 282 17.47 -19.27 -1.18
C ASP A 282 17.28 -17.95 -0.45
N VAL A 283 16.03 -17.55 -0.18
CA VAL A 283 15.70 -16.39 0.67
C VAL A 283 16.29 -16.57 2.06
N GLU A 284 16.07 -17.73 2.70
CA GLU A 284 16.64 -18.00 4.03
C GLU A 284 18.17 -17.92 4.03
N ALA A 285 18.84 -18.42 2.99
CA ALA A 285 20.28 -18.32 2.84
C ALA A 285 20.73 -16.86 2.64
N TYR A 286 20.05 -16.10 1.78
CA TYR A 286 20.40 -14.73 1.39
C TYR A 286 20.20 -13.70 2.52
N PHE A 287 19.15 -13.85 3.33
CA PHE A 287 18.94 -12.98 4.49
C PHE A 287 19.69 -13.47 5.74
N GLY A 288 20.24 -14.69 5.71
CA GLY A 288 21.06 -15.27 6.76
C GLY A 288 22.38 -14.55 7.03
N PRO A 289 23.10 -14.94 8.10
CA PRO A 289 24.36 -14.32 8.51
C PRO A 289 25.47 -14.43 7.46
N ASP A 290 25.42 -15.43 6.58
CA ASP A 290 26.40 -15.62 5.50
C ASP A 290 26.03 -14.88 4.20
N GLY A 291 24.86 -14.22 4.16
CA GLY A 291 24.31 -13.61 2.95
C GLY A 291 25.05 -12.38 2.42
N ASP A 292 25.94 -11.78 3.21
CA ASP A 292 26.80 -10.64 2.79
C ASP A 292 27.95 -11.05 1.86
N GLN A 293 28.17 -12.37 1.66
CA GLN A 293 29.27 -12.91 0.85
C GLN A 293 28.86 -13.27 -0.60
N CYS A 294 27.59 -13.08 -0.97
CA CYS A 294 27.05 -13.40 -2.31
C CYS A 294 26.77 -12.14 -3.14
#